data_AF-A0A1I5S4T3-F1
#
_entry.id   AF-A0A1I5S4T3-F1
#
_cell.length_a   1.000
_cell.length_b   1.000
_cell.length_c   1.000
_cell.angle_alpha   90.00
_cell.angle_beta   90.00
_cell.angle_gamma   90.00
#
_symmetry.space_group_name_H-M   'P 1'
#
loop_
_entity.id
_entity.type
_entity.pdbx_description
1 polymer ?
#
loop_
_entity_poly.entity_id
_entity_poly.type
_entity_poly.pdbx_seq_one_letter_code
_entity_poly.pdbx_strand_id
1 'polypeptide(L)'
;MQTQTKGKLHIRIAVYGLKVVTNNIAALIRDGNPQTLNFIVNNKEIGEDGWPGQKKSITIMYCYDDGPLFIAAARENEVLTVGIKEFERSNSAPRQTPVHEQRLSVLGATYGPDDVTYKIKTLISPFNTLSFKADNFTFGDSWYGVAKTLIIILGFGKDVMRVEMFVEREQCYIDLKDFSLSNYTVMIA
;
A
#
# COMPACT_ATOMS: atom_id res chain seq x y z
N MET A 1 -28.92 -16.03 7.16
CA MET A 1 -29.03 -14.71 6.49
C MET A 1 -27.61 -14.19 6.26
N GLN A 2 -27.17 -14.09 5.01
CA GLN A 2 -25.91 -13.40 4.69
C GLN A 2 -26.14 -11.91 4.91
N THR A 3 -25.35 -11.28 5.78
CA THR A 3 -25.33 -9.82 5.90
C THR A 3 -24.87 -9.25 4.56
N GLN A 4 -25.77 -8.53 3.88
CA GLN A 4 -25.48 -7.79 2.66
C GLN A 4 -24.39 -6.76 2.97
N THR A 5 -23.27 -6.83 2.26
CA THR A 5 -22.15 -5.89 2.40
C THR A 5 -22.64 -4.49 2.01
N LYS A 6 -22.34 -3.50 2.86
CA LYS A 6 -22.78 -2.11 2.63
C LYS A 6 -21.91 -1.41 1.60
N GLY A 7 -20.76 -2.00 1.25
CA GLY A 7 -19.81 -1.41 0.33
C GLY A 7 -19.12 -0.19 0.90
N LYS A 8 -18.90 -0.15 2.23
CA LYS A 8 -18.14 0.92 2.86
C LYS A 8 -16.67 0.76 2.49
N LEU A 9 -16.07 1.79 1.87
CA LEU A 9 -14.66 1.77 1.50
C LEU A 9 -13.84 2.24 2.70
N HIS A 10 -12.81 1.49 3.06
CA HIS A 10 -11.90 1.86 4.11
C HIS A 10 -10.46 1.89 3.60
N ILE A 11 -9.82 3.06 3.66
CA ILE A 11 -8.39 3.19 3.44
C ILE A 11 -7.68 2.79 4.74
N ARG A 12 -6.85 1.74 4.68
CA ARG A 12 -6.05 1.27 5.82
C ARG A 12 -4.74 2.03 5.94
N ILE A 13 -4.09 2.26 4.81
CA ILE A 13 -2.91 3.14 4.72
C ILE A 13 -2.81 3.68 3.29
N ALA A 14 -2.39 4.93 3.14
CA ALA A 14 -1.98 5.46 1.85
C ALA A 14 -0.63 6.19 1.97
N VAL A 15 0.23 6.02 0.98
CA VAL A 15 1.54 6.66 0.89
C VAL A 15 1.67 7.32 -0.47
N TYR A 16 2.12 8.57 -0.51
CA TYR A 16 2.38 9.30 -1.74
C TYR A 16 3.82 9.80 -1.72
N GLY A 17 4.66 9.31 -2.64
CA GLY A 17 6.11 9.50 -2.57
C GLY A 17 6.67 8.85 -1.29
N LEU A 18 7.14 9.67 -0.35
CA LEU A 18 7.73 9.25 0.94
C LEU A 18 6.89 9.73 2.14
N LYS A 19 5.60 10.03 1.95
CA LYS A 19 4.74 10.55 3.01
C LYS A 19 3.42 9.79 3.13
N VAL A 20 3.02 9.50 4.37
CA VAL A 20 1.71 8.91 4.65
C VAL A 20 0.62 9.97 4.48
N VAL A 21 -0.39 9.65 3.68
CA VAL A 21 -1.50 10.55 3.29
C VAL A 21 -2.87 9.90 3.51
N THR A 22 -2.96 8.89 4.39
CA THR A 22 -4.18 8.10 4.65
C THR A 22 -5.44 8.95 4.86
N ASN A 23 -5.36 9.98 5.71
CA ASN A 23 -6.51 10.83 6.03
C ASN A 23 -6.94 11.68 4.82
N ASN A 24 -5.97 12.21 4.07
CA ASN A 24 -6.24 12.98 2.86
C ASN A 24 -6.97 12.12 1.83
N ILE A 25 -6.51 10.88 1.60
CA ILE A 25 -7.16 9.97 0.66
C ILE A 25 -8.53 9.51 1.16
N ALA A 26 -8.69 9.24 2.46
CA ALA A 26 -9.98 8.90 3.04
C ALA A 26 -11.02 10.02 2.87
N ALA A 27 -10.59 11.29 2.91
CA ALA A 27 -11.46 12.45 2.68
C ALA A 27 -11.94 12.59 1.21
N LEU A 28 -11.28 11.91 0.27
CA LEU A 28 -11.66 11.89 -1.16
C LEU A 28 -12.68 10.79 -1.50
N ILE A 29 -13.05 9.93 -0.54
CA ILE A 29 -14.07 8.90 -0.75
C ILE A 29 -15.41 9.57 -1.02
N ARG A 30 -16.06 9.12 -2.09
CA ARG A 30 -17.42 9.53 -2.45
C ARG A 30 -18.43 8.55 -1.88
N ASP A 31 -19.45 9.11 -1.24
CA ASP A 31 -20.59 8.35 -0.76
C ASP A 31 -21.35 7.69 -1.92
N GLY A 32 -21.93 6.52 -1.62
CA GLY A 32 -22.59 5.65 -2.59
C GLY A 32 -22.76 4.24 -2.02
N ASN A 33 -23.32 3.35 -2.83
CA ASN A 33 -23.40 1.92 -2.51
C ASN A 33 -22.97 1.10 -3.74
N PRO A 34 -21.69 0.73 -3.86
CA PRO A 34 -20.60 0.92 -2.89
C PRO A 34 -20.06 2.36 -2.88
N GLN A 35 -19.34 2.73 -1.80
CA GLN A 35 -18.49 3.92 -1.79
C GLN A 35 -17.35 3.76 -2.81
N THR A 36 -16.89 4.88 -3.36
CA THR A 36 -15.87 4.87 -4.43
C THR A 36 -14.81 5.95 -4.21
N LEU A 37 -13.65 5.76 -4.81
CA LEU A 37 -12.55 6.72 -4.85
C LEU A 37 -12.19 6.94 -6.32
N ASN A 38 -12.18 8.19 -6.78
CA ASN A 38 -11.81 8.56 -8.15
C ASN A 38 -11.24 9.99 -8.17
N PHE A 39 -9.93 10.10 -8.37
CA PHE A 39 -9.22 11.38 -8.38
C PHE A 39 -7.95 11.29 -9.24
N ILE A 40 -7.43 12.45 -9.66
CA ILE A 40 -6.12 12.55 -10.30
C ILE A 40 -5.05 12.59 -9.21
N VAL A 41 -4.06 11.71 -9.29
CA VAL A 41 -2.97 11.63 -8.31
C VAL A 41 -2.03 12.82 -8.49
N ASN A 42 -2.17 13.87 -7.69
CA ASN A 42 -1.26 15.02 -7.71
C ASN A 42 -1.25 15.75 -6.35
N ASN A 43 -0.28 16.64 -6.16
CA ASN A 43 -0.11 17.41 -4.92
C ASN A 43 -1.36 18.22 -4.53
N LYS A 44 -2.12 18.71 -5.52
CA LYS A 44 -3.29 19.58 -5.28
C LYS A 44 -4.47 18.77 -4.74
N GLU A 45 -4.82 17.67 -5.39
CA GLU A 45 -5.96 16.82 -5.01
C GLU A 45 -5.67 16.07 -3.70
N ILE A 46 -4.42 15.63 -3.51
CA ILE A 46 -3.99 14.96 -2.26
C ILE A 46 -3.77 15.98 -1.14
N GLY A 47 -3.37 17.21 -1.46
CA GLY A 47 -3.03 18.24 -0.48
C GLY A 47 -1.67 18.05 0.18
N GLU A 48 -0.74 17.35 -0.49
CA GLU A 48 0.60 17.03 0.02
C GLU A 48 1.61 16.84 -1.12
N ASP A 49 2.86 17.25 -0.92
CA ASP A 49 3.99 16.93 -1.81
C ASP A 49 4.97 16.00 -1.08
N GLY A 50 4.67 14.70 -1.12
CA GLY A 50 5.36 13.71 -0.30
C GLY A 50 6.80 13.39 -0.73
N TRP A 51 7.31 14.02 -1.81
CA TRP A 51 8.70 13.94 -2.24
C TRP A 51 9.03 15.16 -3.13
N PRO A 52 9.35 16.32 -2.52
CA PRO A 52 9.48 17.57 -3.25
C PRO A 52 10.52 17.53 -4.37
N GLY A 53 10.14 18.06 -5.53
CA GLY A 53 10.98 18.08 -6.73
C GLY A 53 11.09 16.74 -7.46
N GLN A 54 10.43 15.68 -6.99
CA GLN A 54 10.42 14.37 -7.64
C GLN A 54 9.02 14.01 -8.15
N LYS A 55 8.99 13.22 -9.23
CA LYS A 55 7.76 12.54 -9.66
C LYS A 55 7.43 11.45 -8.65
N LYS A 56 6.16 11.34 -8.28
CA LYS A 56 5.71 10.42 -7.21
C LYS A 56 4.77 9.36 -7.75
N SER A 57 4.69 8.23 -7.06
CA SER A 57 3.56 7.31 -7.16
C SER A 57 2.78 7.31 -5.85
N ILE A 58 1.52 6.90 -5.92
CA ILE A 58 0.71 6.63 -4.74
C ILE A 58 0.53 5.13 -4.55
N THR A 59 0.50 4.70 -3.29
CA THR A 59 0.17 3.36 -2.85
C THR A 59 -0.99 3.46 -1.88
N ILE A 60 -2.06 2.71 -2.12
CA ILE A 60 -3.25 2.67 -1.26
C ILE A 60 -3.52 1.22 -0.90
N MET A 61 -3.50 0.90 0.38
CA MET A 61 -4.11 -0.33 0.89
C MET A 61 -5.50 -0.04 1.43
N TYR A 62 -6.47 -0.79 0.96
CA TYR A 62 -7.87 -0.60 1.31
C TYR A 62 -8.61 -1.93 1.43
N CYS A 63 -9.81 -1.87 1.98
CA CYS A 63 -10.79 -2.95 1.89
C CYS A 63 -12.21 -2.38 1.83
N TYR A 64 -13.15 -3.20 1.35
CA TYR A 64 -14.57 -2.94 1.48
C TYR A 64 -15.10 -3.65 2.71
N ASP A 65 -15.81 -2.91 3.58
CA ASP A 65 -16.26 -3.37 4.89
C ASP A 65 -15.10 -4.07 5.64
N ASP A 66 -15.31 -5.28 6.16
CA ASP A 66 -14.27 -6.13 6.78
C ASP A 66 -13.71 -7.20 5.81
N GLY A 67 -13.80 -6.92 4.50
CA GLY A 67 -13.34 -7.79 3.42
C GLY A 67 -11.82 -7.97 3.33
N PRO A 68 -11.33 -8.63 2.27
CA PRO A 68 -9.89 -8.76 2.02
C PRO A 68 -9.22 -7.40 1.81
N LEU A 69 -7.92 -7.34 2.08
CA LEU A 69 -7.08 -6.20 1.74
C LEU A 69 -6.71 -6.23 0.26
N PHE A 70 -6.70 -5.04 -0.35
CA PHE A 70 -6.28 -4.81 -1.73
C PHE A 70 -5.27 -3.67 -1.79
N ILE A 71 -4.44 -3.69 -2.83
CA ILE A 71 -3.54 -2.60 -3.19
C ILE A 71 -4.06 -1.94 -4.47
N ALA A 72 -4.09 -0.61 -4.46
CA ALA A 72 -4.16 0.21 -5.66
C ALA A 72 -2.93 1.12 -5.69
N ALA A 73 -2.39 1.33 -6.89
CA ALA A 73 -1.26 2.22 -7.11
C ALA A 73 -1.38 2.92 -8.45
N ALA A 74 -0.81 4.11 -8.55
CA ALA A 74 -0.83 4.92 -9.77
C ALA A 74 0.32 5.92 -9.75
N ARG A 75 0.71 6.40 -10.94
CA ARG A 75 1.69 7.47 -11.10
C ARG A 75 1.06 8.84 -10.84
N GLU A 76 1.89 9.81 -10.49
CA GLU A 76 1.49 11.21 -10.48
C GLU A 76 0.97 11.64 -11.87
N ASN A 77 -0.16 12.34 -11.85
CA ASN A 77 -1.00 12.76 -12.97
C ASN A 77 -1.81 11.65 -13.66
N GLU A 78 -1.81 10.42 -13.15
CA GLU A 78 -2.78 9.40 -13.56
C GLU A 78 -4.06 9.47 -12.69
N VAL A 79 -5.17 8.95 -13.24
CA VAL A 79 -6.41 8.79 -12.49
C VAL A 79 -6.35 7.46 -11.72
N LEU A 80 -6.52 7.51 -10.41
CA LEU A 80 -6.69 6.32 -9.58
C LEU A 80 -8.19 6.11 -9.32
N THR A 81 -8.68 4.90 -9.61
CA THR A 81 -10.07 4.50 -9.35
C THR A 81 -10.12 3.26 -8.47
N VAL A 82 -10.93 3.31 -7.41
CA VAL A 82 -11.40 2.16 -6.64
C VAL A 82 -12.91 2.25 -6.59
N GLY A 83 -13.61 1.30 -7.17
CA GLY A 83 -15.06 1.35 -7.27
C GLY A 83 -15.73 0.00 -7.45
N ILE A 84 -16.73 -0.06 -8.33
CA ILE A 84 -17.65 -1.20 -8.43
C ILE A 84 -16.91 -2.50 -8.74
N LYS A 85 -15.92 -2.48 -9.64
CA LYS A 85 -15.16 -3.68 -10.00
C LYS A 85 -14.38 -4.23 -8.80
N GLU A 86 -13.77 -3.35 -8.01
CA GLU A 86 -13.03 -3.71 -6.81
C GLU A 86 -13.97 -4.20 -5.70
N PHE A 87 -15.17 -3.61 -5.59
CA PHE A 87 -16.20 -4.07 -4.67
C PHE A 87 -16.73 -5.47 -5.03
N GLU A 88 -17.03 -5.72 -6.30
CA GLU A 88 -17.47 -7.03 -6.80
C GLU A 88 -16.39 -8.10 -6.55
N ARG A 89 -15.12 -7.76 -6.79
CA ARG A 89 -13.98 -8.63 -6.45
C ARG A 89 -13.93 -8.93 -4.95
N SER A 90 -14.13 -7.91 -4.10
CA SER A 90 -14.15 -8.08 -2.64
C SER A 90 -15.30 -8.99 -2.19
N ASN A 91 -16.50 -8.83 -2.76
CA ASN A 91 -17.66 -9.65 -2.43
C ASN A 91 -17.54 -11.09 -2.89
N SER A 92 -16.82 -11.33 -4.01
CA SER A 92 -16.60 -12.66 -4.56
C SER A 92 -15.46 -13.41 -3.89
N ALA A 93 -14.62 -12.71 -3.12
CA ALA A 93 -13.52 -13.34 -2.41
C ALA A 93 -14.04 -14.22 -1.26
N PRO A 94 -13.40 -15.38 -0.99
CA PRO A 94 -13.74 -16.18 0.17
C PRO A 94 -13.64 -15.34 1.43
N ARG A 95 -14.69 -15.35 2.27
CA ARG A 95 -14.60 -14.75 3.60
C ARG A 95 -13.55 -15.54 4.38
N GLN A 96 -12.37 -14.95 4.53
CA GLN A 96 -11.33 -15.49 5.38
C GLN A 96 -11.82 -15.41 6.82
N THR A 97 -11.82 -16.54 7.51
CA THR A 97 -11.96 -16.55 8.98
C THR A 97 -10.84 -15.68 9.55
N PRO A 98 -11.12 -14.78 10.52
CA PRO A 98 -10.07 -14.02 11.17
C PRO A 98 -9.08 -14.99 11.82
N VAL A 99 -7.99 -15.28 11.15
CA VAL A 99 -6.84 -15.92 11.77
C VAL A 99 -6.10 -14.78 12.44
N HIS A 100 -6.13 -14.74 13.77
CA HIS A 100 -5.23 -13.88 14.54
C HIS A 100 -3.81 -14.41 14.36
N GLU A 101 -3.20 -14.07 13.24
CA GLU A 101 -1.81 -14.35 12.98
C GLU A 101 -0.99 -13.34 13.78
N GLN A 102 -0.42 -13.79 14.90
CA GLN A 102 0.44 -12.98 15.78
C GLN A 102 1.86 -12.77 15.21
N ARG A 103 2.03 -12.95 13.90
CA ARG A 103 3.31 -12.83 13.21
C ARG A 103 3.26 -11.66 12.25
N LEU A 104 4.27 -10.78 12.34
CA LEU A 104 4.39 -9.64 11.45
C LEU A 104 4.60 -10.17 10.04
N SER A 105 3.79 -9.67 9.11
CA SER A 105 3.78 -10.13 7.73
C SER A 105 3.70 -8.96 6.77
N VAL A 106 4.10 -9.20 5.52
CA VAL A 106 3.91 -8.25 4.42
C VAL A 106 2.45 -8.33 3.99
N LEU A 107 1.69 -7.26 4.26
CA LEU A 107 0.30 -7.14 3.84
C LEU A 107 0.21 -6.73 2.37
N GLY A 108 1.10 -5.84 1.93
CA GLY A 108 1.16 -5.34 0.56
C GLY A 108 2.46 -4.57 0.30
N ALA A 109 2.85 -4.44 -0.96
CA ALA A 109 4.00 -3.64 -1.35
C ALA A 109 3.90 -3.13 -2.78
N THR A 110 4.52 -1.99 -3.04
CA THR A 110 4.63 -1.40 -4.38
C THR A 110 6.02 -0.89 -4.67
N TYR A 111 6.46 -0.97 -5.92
CA TYR A 111 7.68 -0.31 -6.41
C TYR A 111 7.32 0.62 -7.57
N GLY A 112 7.32 1.93 -7.30
CA GLY A 112 6.65 2.88 -8.17
C GLY A 112 5.14 2.59 -8.23
N PRO A 113 4.52 2.54 -9.42
CA PRO A 113 3.09 2.21 -9.57
C PRO A 113 2.79 0.70 -9.57
N ASP A 114 3.80 -0.18 -9.54
CA ASP A 114 3.57 -1.63 -9.65
C ASP A 114 3.36 -2.27 -8.28
N ASP A 115 2.34 -3.12 -8.17
CA ASP A 115 2.15 -4.02 -7.01
C ASP A 115 3.20 -5.15 -7.07
N VAL A 116 4.13 -5.12 -6.12
CA VAL A 116 5.21 -6.12 -5.98
C VAL A 116 5.02 -7.01 -4.76
N THR A 117 3.82 -7.05 -4.19
CA THR A 117 3.50 -7.79 -2.95
C THR A 117 3.96 -9.25 -3.01
N TYR A 118 3.62 -9.96 -4.09
CA TYR A 118 4.03 -11.36 -4.26
C TYR A 118 5.55 -11.48 -4.32
N LYS A 119 6.22 -10.61 -5.10
CA LYS A 119 7.67 -10.63 -5.25
C LYS A 119 8.37 -10.40 -3.90
N ILE A 120 7.94 -9.41 -3.14
CA ILE A 120 8.46 -9.16 -1.78
C ILE A 120 8.28 -10.39 -0.89
N LYS A 121 7.12 -11.05 -0.92
CA LYS A 121 6.88 -12.27 -0.15
C LYS A 121 7.85 -13.40 -0.51
N THR A 122 8.22 -13.53 -1.78
CA THR A 122 9.23 -14.53 -2.23
C THR A 122 10.66 -14.19 -1.78
N LEU A 123 10.94 -12.94 -1.42
CA LEU A 123 12.25 -12.49 -0.96
C LEU A 123 12.44 -12.63 0.56
N ILE A 124 11.41 -13.05 1.31
CA ILE A 124 11.52 -13.30 2.75
C ILE A 124 12.44 -14.51 2.97
N SER A 125 13.52 -14.29 3.71
CA SER A 125 14.48 -15.35 4.03
C SER A 125 13.87 -16.40 4.98
N PRO A 126 14.47 -17.60 5.11
CA PRO A 126 14.10 -18.58 6.14
C PRO A 126 14.18 -18.03 7.57
N PHE A 127 14.94 -16.95 7.78
CA PHE A 127 15.08 -16.29 9.09
C PHE A 127 14.02 -15.21 9.33
N ASN A 128 13.03 -15.07 8.45
CA ASN A 128 11.97 -14.04 8.48
C ASN A 128 12.51 -12.63 8.33
N THR A 129 13.53 -12.46 7.50
CA THR A 129 14.09 -11.14 7.20
C THR A 129 13.96 -10.82 5.72
N LEU A 130 13.83 -9.54 5.40
CA LEU A 130 14.02 -8.98 4.06
C LEU A 130 15.36 -8.27 4.05
N SER A 131 16.22 -8.56 3.06
CA SER A 131 17.51 -7.90 2.90
C SER A 131 17.90 -7.86 1.42
N PHE A 132 17.65 -6.75 0.76
CA PHE A 132 17.92 -6.55 -0.66
C PHE A 132 17.99 -5.06 -1.01
N LYS A 133 18.45 -4.74 -2.21
CA LYS A 133 18.47 -3.36 -2.72
C LYS A 133 17.15 -3.05 -3.43
N ALA A 134 16.53 -1.91 -3.14
CA ALA A 134 15.31 -1.48 -3.81
C ALA A 134 15.63 -1.01 -5.25
N ASP A 135 15.68 -1.91 -6.23
CA ASP A 135 16.11 -1.55 -7.59
C ASP A 135 15.34 -2.24 -8.72
N ASN A 136 15.57 -1.76 -9.94
CA ASN A 136 14.93 -2.27 -11.16
C ASN A 136 15.39 -3.69 -11.52
N PHE A 137 16.55 -4.13 -11.02
CA PHE A 137 16.97 -5.52 -11.17
C PHE A 137 16.05 -6.44 -10.35
N THR A 138 15.76 -6.02 -9.12
CA THR A 138 14.93 -6.77 -8.18
C THR A 138 13.46 -6.67 -8.52
N PHE A 139 12.93 -5.55 -9.02
CA PHE A 139 11.48 -5.35 -9.19
C PHE A 139 11.03 -5.12 -10.64
N GLY A 140 11.93 -4.85 -11.57
CA GLY A 140 11.60 -4.34 -12.90
C GLY A 140 11.50 -2.81 -12.94
N ASP A 141 11.54 -2.22 -14.13
CA ASP A 141 11.43 -0.78 -14.32
C ASP A 141 10.06 -0.39 -14.90
N SER A 142 9.08 -0.27 -14.01
CA SER A 142 7.69 0.09 -14.35
C SER A 142 7.51 1.56 -14.71
N TRP A 143 8.52 2.40 -14.49
CA TRP A 143 8.47 3.83 -14.78
C TRP A 143 9.83 4.34 -15.27
N TYR A 144 10.12 4.05 -16.53
CA TYR A 144 11.42 4.32 -17.15
C TYR A 144 11.86 5.78 -16.99
N GLY A 145 13.10 5.96 -16.56
CA GLY A 145 13.71 7.27 -16.35
C GLY A 145 13.19 8.05 -15.15
N VAL A 146 12.37 7.43 -14.29
CA VAL A 146 11.85 8.02 -13.05
C VAL A 146 12.32 7.20 -11.85
N ALA A 147 12.91 7.88 -10.86
CA ALA A 147 13.27 7.26 -9.60
C ALA A 147 11.99 6.79 -8.88
N LYS A 148 11.97 5.52 -8.47
CA LYS A 148 10.81 4.91 -7.82
C LYS A 148 11.00 4.86 -6.30
N THR A 149 9.88 4.78 -5.58
CA THR A 149 9.88 4.42 -4.16
C THR A 149 9.39 2.98 -4.01
N LEU A 150 10.00 2.23 -3.10
CA LEU A 150 9.51 0.96 -2.60
C LEU A 150 8.74 1.20 -1.31
N ILE A 151 7.45 0.87 -1.31
CA ILE A 151 6.59 0.94 -0.13
C ILE A 151 6.26 -0.48 0.30
N ILE A 152 6.53 -0.84 1.55
CA ILE A 152 6.20 -2.15 2.13
C ILE A 152 5.29 -1.94 3.33
N ILE A 153 4.09 -2.48 3.28
CA ILE A 153 3.09 -2.37 4.35
C ILE A 153 3.13 -3.65 5.17
N LEU A 154 3.38 -3.49 6.48
CA LEU A 154 3.56 -4.57 7.43
C LEU A 154 2.42 -4.60 8.44
N GLY A 155 2.02 -5.80 8.86
CA GLY A 155 0.97 -5.93 9.87
C GLY A 155 0.65 -7.36 10.31
N PHE A 156 -0.37 -7.47 11.16
CA PHE A 156 -0.88 -8.73 11.72
C PHE A 156 -2.27 -9.00 11.15
N GLY A 157 -2.45 -10.12 10.45
CA GLY A 157 -3.72 -10.43 9.80
C GLY A 157 -4.12 -9.32 8.80
N LYS A 158 -5.09 -8.47 9.19
CA LYS A 158 -5.53 -7.31 8.39
C LYS A 158 -5.19 -5.95 9.01
N ASP A 159 -4.57 -5.96 10.18
CA ASP A 159 -4.25 -4.74 10.92
C ASP A 159 -2.89 -4.23 10.49
N VAL A 160 -2.88 -3.07 9.84
CA VAL A 160 -1.65 -2.39 9.40
C VAL A 160 -0.94 -1.85 10.64
N MET A 161 0.31 -2.28 10.84
CA MET A 161 1.13 -1.86 11.99
C MET A 161 2.09 -0.75 11.61
N ARG A 162 2.80 -0.89 10.49
CA ARG A 162 3.73 0.13 9.99
C ARG A 162 3.93 0.02 8.49
N VAL A 163 4.55 1.04 7.92
CA VAL A 163 4.99 1.06 6.53
C VAL A 163 6.47 1.39 6.49
N GLU A 164 7.20 0.66 5.68
CA GLU A 164 8.60 0.94 5.36
C GLU A 164 8.66 1.57 3.97
N MET A 165 9.49 2.61 3.83
CA MET A 165 9.62 3.37 2.60
C MET A 165 11.09 3.46 2.24
N PHE A 166 11.43 3.12 1.01
CA PHE A 166 12.79 3.17 0.50
C PHE A 166 12.81 3.89 -0.84
N VAL A 167 13.82 4.74 -1.06
CA VAL A 167 14.11 5.31 -2.37
C VAL A 167 14.83 4.27 -3.23
N GLU A 168 14.63 4.31 -4.55
CA GLU A 168 15.36 3.48 -5.49
C GLU A 168 16.88 3.54 -5.23
N ARG A 169 17.48 2.35 -5.12
CA ARG A 169 18.87 2.01 -4.76
C ARG A 169 19.19 1.99 -3.27
N GLU A 170 18.26 2.31 -2.39
CA GLU A 170 18.48 2.12 -0.95
C GLU A 170 18.49 0.64 -0.57
N GLN A 171 19.19 0.35 0.53
CA GLN A 171 19.22 -0.98 1.11
C GLN A 171 17.96 -1.18 1.98
N CYS A 172 17.12 -2.14 1.62
CA CYS A 172 16.06 -2.63 2.48
C CYS A 172 16.65 -3.66 3.45
N TYR A 173 16.38 -3.45 4.75
CA TYR A 173 16.57 -4.45 5.79
C TYR A 173 15.38 -4.40 6.74
N ILE A 174 14.62 -5.49 6.84
CA ILE A 174 13.47 -5.61 7.75
C ILE A 174 13.56 -6.97 8.44
N ASP A 175 13.56 -6.97 9.78
CA ASP A 175 13.33 -8.17 10.57
C ASP A 175 11.84 -8.29 10.92
N LEU A 176 11.17 -9.32 10.39
CA LEU A 176 9.75 -9.57 10.66
C LEU A 176 9.52 -10.26 12.02
N LYS A 177 10.59 -10.53 12.77
CA LYS A 177 10.51 -10.92 14.18
C LYS A 177 10.64 -9.72 15.11
N ASP A 178 11.08 -8.56 14.60
CA ASP A 178 11.19 -7.36 15.41
C ASP A 178 9.81 -6.70 15.56
N PHE A 179 9.31 -6.72 16.78
CA PHE A 179 8.04 -6.10 17.18
C PHE A 179 8.22 -4.65 17.63
N SER A 180 9.41 -4.06 17.46
CA SER A 180 9.65 -2.66 17.79
C SER A 180 8.70 -1.78 16.98
N LEU A 181 7.76 -1.13 17.68
CA LEU A 181 6.88 -0.12 17.10
C LEU A 181 7.71 1.15 16.88
N SER A 182 8.52 1.17 15.82
CA SER A 182 9.19 2.40 15.39
C SER A 182 8.13 3.33 14.79
N ASN A 183 7.76 4.36 15.55
CA ASN A 183 7.07 5.53 15.02
C ASN A 183 7.92 6.09 13.88
N TYR A 184 7.38 6.06 12.66
CA TYR A 184 7.87 6.71 11.43
C TYR A 184 9.19 7.48 11.56
N THR A 185 10.33 6.80 11.38
CA THR A 185 11.62 7.46 11.16
C THR A 185 11.98 7.33 9.70
N VAL A 186 11.78 8.41 8.94
CA VAL A 186 12.43 8.56 7.63
C VAL A 186 13.91 8.82 7.93
N MET A 187 14.78 7.85 7.70
CA MET A 187 16.22 8.07 7.67
C MET A 187 16.55 8.76 6.34
N ILE A 188 16.48 10.09 6.31
CA ILE A 188 17.01 10.88 5.20
C ILE A 188 18.53 10.91 5.38
N ALA A 189 19.27 10.30 4.45
CA ALA A 189 20.72 10.48 4.32
C ALA A 189 21.04 11.80 3.59
#